data_AF-A0A9D2IPG0-F1
#
_entry.id   AF-A0A9D2IPG0-F1
#
_cell.length_a   1.000
_cell.length_b   1.000
_cell.length_c   1.000
_cell.angle_alpha   90.00
_cell.angle_beta   90.00
_cell.angle_gamma   90.00
#
_symmetry.space_group_name_H-M   'P 1'
#
loop_
_entity.id
_entity.type
_entity.pdbx_description
1 polymer ?
#
loop_
_entity_poly.entity_id
_entity_poly.type
_entity_poly.pdbx_seq_one_letter_code
_entity_poly.pdbx_strand_id
1 'polypeptide(L)'
;MDASVAQVNARIDTKLKALGDAALARAGLTPTKAIRALWQRFAELADRPEKIRELVESRDEPGPGERAEQERKLSLAQEGSTIVSRSLAERGIAVPEGFEELSCEELREQVLLERLRERGLDA
;
A
#
# COMPACT_ATOMS: atom_id res chain seq x y z
N MET A 1 6.20 10.57 36.20
CA MET A 1 7.09 10.46 35.02
C MET A 1 6.92 11.75 34.25
N ASP A 2 7.95 12.59 34.22
CA ASP A 2 7.91 13.82 33.43
C ASP A 2 7.73 13.45 31.95
N ALA A 3 6.63 13.89 31.35
CA ALA A 3 6.47 13.82 29.91
C ALA A 3 7.39 14.90 29.30
N SER A 4 8.66 14.58 29.13
CA SER A 4 9.62 15.46 28.50
C SER A 4 9.17 15.75 27.07
N VAL A 5 8.69 16.96 26.81
CA VAL A 5 8.29 17.39 25.47
C VAL A 5 9.55 17.83 24.71
N ALA A 6 9.80 17.20 23.56
CA ALA A 6 10.86 17.60 22.63
C ALA A 6 10.28 18.39 21.45
N GLN A 7 11.08 19.32 20.89
CA GLN A 7 10.70 20.10 19.71
C GLN A 7 11.33 19.53 18.44
N VAL A 8 10.56 19.55 17.35
CA VAL A 8 11.07 19.26 15.99
C VAL A 8 11.12 20.57 15.23
N ASN A 9 12.32 21.04 14.92
CA ASN A 9 12.55 22.29 14.20
C ASN A 9 13.23 22.00 12.85
N ALA A 10 12.60 22.40 11.76
CA ALA A 10 13.13 22.24 10.41
C ALA A 10 12.90 23.52 9.58
N ARG A 11 13.88 23.89 8.76
CA ARG A 11 13.71 24.96 7.76
C ARG A 11 13.04 24.39 6.52
N ILE A 12 12.02 25.08 6.02
CA ILE A 12 11.24 24.69 4.86
C ILE A 12 10.99 25.91 3.98
N ASP A 13 10.89 25.70 2.67
CA ASP A 13 10.46 26.74 1.73
C ASP A 13 9.09 27.30 2.12
N THR A 14 8.93 28.62 2.00
CA THR A 14 7.74 29.33 2.47
C THR A 14 6.51 29.01 1.62
N LYS A 15 6.66 28.85 0.30
CA LYS A 15 5.56 28.46 -0.58
C LYS A 15 5.14 27.03 -0.32
N LEU A 16 6.11 26.12 -0.16
CA LEU A 16 5.86 24.73 0.18
C LEU A 16 5.13 24.59 1.52
N LYS A 17 5.52 25.37 2.53
CA LYS A 17 4.83 25.41 3.83
C LYS A 17 3.37 25.85 3.68
N ALA A 18 3.12 26.93 2.95
CA ALA A 18 1.76 27.44 2.74
C ALA A 18 0.86 26.44 2.00
N LEU A 19 1.38 25.80 0.95
CA LEU A 19 0.65 24.76 0.21
C LEU A 19 0.34 23.55 1.09
N GLY A 20 1.31 23.11 1.88
CA GLY A 20 1.15 22.00 2.82
C GLY A 20 0.12 22.29 3.90
N ASP A 21 0.17 23.48 4.51
CA ASP A 21 -0.80 23.89 5.53
C ASP A 21 -2.23 23.91 4.98
N ALA A 22 -2.42 24.46 3.77
CA ALA A 22 -3.73 24.48 3.13
C ALA A 22 -4.25 23.06 2.83
N ALA A 23 -3.38 22.15 2.39
CA ALA A 23 -3.74 20.75 2.14
C ALA A 23 -4.15 20.03 3.43
N LEU A 24 -3.38 20.21 4.51
CA LEU A 24 -3.70 19.62 5.82
C LEU A 24 -5.01 20.18 6.39
N ALA A 25 -5.24 21.49 6.26
CA ALA A 25 -6.48 22.12 6.70
C ALA A 25 -7.71 21.55 5.97
N ARG A 26 -7.62 21.35 4.64
CA ARG A 26 -8.70 20.68 3.87
C ARG A 26 -8.96 19.25 4.33
N ALA A 27 -7.93 18.56 4.82
CA ALA A 27 -8.04 17.23 5.40
C ALA A 27 -8.46 17.23 6.89
N GLY A 28 -8.75 18.39 7.49
CA GLY A 28 -9.12 18.51 8.91
C GLY A 28 -7.97 18.24 9.88
N LEU A 29 -6.72 18.38 9.43
CA LEU A 29 -5.52 18.11 10.21
C LEU A 29 -4.75 19.40 10.48
N THR A 30 -4.19 19.51 11.70
CA THR A 30 -3.21 20.55 12.01
C THR A 30 -1.80 20.07 11.62
N PRO A 31 -0.87 20.98 11.26
CA PRO A 31 0.52 20.63 10.98
C PRO A 31 1.17 19.81 12.10
N THR A 32 0.95 20.20 13.35
CA THR A 32 1.48 19.48 14.51
C THR A 32 0.94 18.05 14.61
N LYS A 33 -0.36 17.83 14.35
CA LYS A 33 -0.96 16.49 14.38
C LYS A 33 -0.37 15.61 13.26
N ALA A 34 -0.19 16.18 12.07
CA ALA A 34 0.41 15.48 10.94
C ALA A 34 1.87 15.09 11.22
N ILE A 35 2.69 16.01 11.75
CA ILE A 35 4.09 15.73 12.10
C ILE A 35 4.20 14.68 13.20
N ARG A 36 3.35 14.73 14.23
CA ARG A 36 3.33 13.70 15.29
C ARG A 36 2.98 12.32 14.73
N ALA A 37 1.95 12.23 13.88
CA ALA A 37 1.57 10.98 13.23
C ALA A 37 2.71 10.43 12.34
N LEU A 38 3.41 11.30 11.62
CA LEU A 38 4.58 10.92 10.82
C LEU A 38 5.71 10.38 11.71
N TRP A 39 5.99 11.03 12.84
CA TRP A 39 7.02 10.56 13.79
C TRP A 39 6.66 9.22 14.42
N GLN A 40 5.38 9.00 14.75
CA GLN A 40 4.89 7.71 15.22
C GLN A 40 5.10 6.63 14.16
N ARG A 41 4.83 6.95 12.88
CA ARG A 41 5.05 6.01 11.78
C ARG A 41 6.52 5.64 11.62
N PHE A 42 7.45 6.59 11.76
CA PHE A 42 8.88 6.28 11.75
C PHE A 42 9.28 5.36 12.90
N ALA A 43 8.70 5.54 14.10
CA ALA A 43 8.96 4.66 15.23
C ALA A 43 8.43 3.24 15.00
N GLU A 44 7.24 3.09 14.40
CA GLU A 44 6.68 1.78 14.00
C GLU A 44 7.55 1.04 12.97
N LEU A 45 8.32 1.77 12.17
CA LEU A 45 9.19 1.25 11.12
C LEU A 45 10.67 1.19 11.53
N ALA A 46 10.99 1.32 12.83
CA ALA A 46 12.37 1.41 13.32
C ALA A 46 13.27 0.24 12.86
N ASP A 47 12.71 -0.97 12.75
CA ASP A 47 13.43 -2.18 12.33
C ASP A 47 13.47 -2.37 10.79
N ARG A 48 12.93 -1.42 10.02
CA ARG A 48 12.73 -1.50 8.56
C ARG A 48 13.18 -0.21 7.87
N PRO A 49 14.49 0.10 7.87
CA PRO A 49 15.03 1.35 7.36
C PRO A 49 14.75 1.57 5.86
N GLU A 50 14.64 0.50 5.08
CA GLU A 50 14.24 0.55 3.67
C GLU A 50 12.84 1.12 3.47
N LYS A 51 11.87 0.76 4.32
CA LYS A 51 10.51 1.30 4.25
C LYS A 51 10.44 2.78 4.66
N ILE A 52 11.33 3.21 5.55
CA ILE A 52 11.47 4.63 5.91
C ILE A 52 12.00 5.42 4.71
N ARG A 53 13.00 4.89 3.98
CA ARG A 53 13.51 5.51 2.74
C ARG A 53 12.41 5.61 1.70
N GLU A 54 11.71 4.51 1.42
CA GLU A 54 10.57 4.51 0.50
C GLU A 54 9.53 5.57 0.89
N LEU A 55 9.13 5.66 2.17
CA LEU A 55 8.14 6.64 2.63
C LEU A 55 8.54 8.11 2.39
N VAL A 56 9.85 8.42 2.44
CA VAL A 56 10.38 9.77 2.25
C VAL A 56 10.70 10.06 0.78
N GLU A 57 11.19 9.05 0.07
CA GLU A 57 11.66 9.12 -1.33
C GLU A 57 10.54 8.86 -2.34
N SER A 58 9.41 8.25 -1.96
CA SER A 58 8.23 7.99 -2.82
C SER A 58 7.49 9.24 -3.30
N ARG A 59 8.17 10.40 -3.27
CA ARG A 59 7.76 11.64 -3.91
C ARG A 59 8.20 11.73 -5.37
N ASP A 60 8.96 10.77 -5.87
CA ASP A 60 8.95 10.51 -7.30
C ASP A 60 7.60 9.88 -7.62
N GLU A 61 6.65 10.69 -8.08
CA GLU A 61 5.48 10.18 -8.78
C GLU A 61 5.96 9.13 -9.79
N PRO A 62 5.38 7.90 -9.81
CA PRO A 62 5.80 6.91 -10.78
C PRO A 62 5.74 7.57 -12.14
N GLY A 63 6.87 7.55 -12.84
CA GLY A 63 7.02 8.29 -14.09
C GLY A 63 5.91 7.88 -15.06
N PRO A 64 5.54 8.73 -16.03
CA PRO A 64 4.48 8.39 -17.00
C PRO A 64 4.64 6.99 -17.63
N GLY A 65 5.88 6.52 -17.80
CA GLY A 65 6.20 5.17 -18.28
C GLY A 65 5.86 4.05 -17.29
N GLU A 66 6.10 4.23 -16.00
CA GLU A 66 5.78 3.23 -14.97
C GLU A 66 4.27 3.09 -14.76
N ARG A 67 3.53 4.21 -14.82
CA ARG A 67 2.06 4.19 -14.79
C ARG A 67 1.49 3.49 -16.02
N ALA A 68 1.98 3.84 -17.21
CA ALA A 68 1.55 3.19 -18.45
C ALA A 68 1.88 1.69 -18.45
N GLU A 69 3.01 1.29 -17.87
CA GLU A 69 3.37 -0.12 -17.73
C GLU A 69 2.45 -0.85 -16.73
N GLN A 70 2.11 -0.21 -15.59
CA GLN A 70 1.15 -0.75 -14.62
C GLN A 70 -0.24 -0.92 -15.24
N GLU A 71 -0.73 0.08 -15.96
CA GLU A 71 -2.02 0.03 -16.68
C GLU A 71 -2.01 -1.07 -17.75
N ARG A 72 -0.92 -1.20 -18.51
CA ARG A 72 -0.75 -2.27 -19.50
C ARG A 72 -0.80 -3.65 -18.83
N LYS A 73 -0.09 -3.84 -17.71
CA LYS A 73 -0.09 -5.11 -16.97
C LYS A 73 -1.48 -5.46 -16.44
N LEU A 74 -2.20 -4.47 -15.89
CA LEU A 74 -3.56 -4.65 -15.41
C LEU A 74 -4.52 -5.05 -16.55
N SER A 75 -4.43 -4.37 -17.69
CA SER A 75 -5.24 -4.66 -18.87
C SER A 75 -5.01 -6.08 -19.39
N LEU A 76 -3.75 -6.53 -19.47
CA LEU A 76 -3.42 -7.90 -19.88
C LEU A 76 -3.95 -8.95 -18.90
N ALA A 77 -3.91 -8.67 -17.59
CA ALA A 77 -4.46 -9.58 -16.57
C ALA A 77 -5.98 -9.72 -16.71
N GLN A 78 -6.69 -8.61 -16.96
CA GLN A 78 -8.13 -8.60 -17.18
C GLN A 78 -8.52 -9.33 -18.48
N GLU A 79 -7.76 -9.11 -19.55
CA GLU A 79 -7.95 -9.83 -20.81
C GLU A 79 -7.76 -11.35 -20.63
N GLY A 80 -6.67 -11.76 -19.97
CA GLY A 80 -6.42 -13.16 -19.64
C GLY A 80 -7.55 -13.79 -18.82
N SER A 81 -8.05 -13.09 -17.80
CA SER A 81 -9.20 -13.53 -17.00
C SER A 81 -10.46 -13.74 -17.85
N THR A 82 -10.73 -12.79 -18.76
CA THR A 82 -11.88 -12.87 -19.67
C THR A 82 -11.77 -14.07 -20.62
N ILE A 83 -10.59 -14.31 -21.19
CA ILE A 83 -10.33 -15.46 -22.08
C ILE A 83 -10.56 -16.78 -21.34
N VAL A 84 -10.04 -16.92 -20.12
CA VAL A 84 -10.21 -18.14 -19.31
C VAL A 84 -11.69 -18.35 -18.99
N SER A 85 -12.37 -17.30 -18.49
CA SER A 85 -13.79 -17.37 -18.12
C SER A 85 -14.67 -17.79 -19.29
N ARG A 86 -14.42 -17.21 -20.48
CA ARG A 86 -15.11 -17.60 -21.71
C ARG A 86 -14.85 -19.06 -22.10
N SER A 87 -13.59 -19.50 -22.06
CA SER A 87 -13.18 -20.87 -22.42
C SER A 87 -13.81 -21.93 -21.50
N LEU A 88 -13.96 -21.61 -20.21
CA LEU A 88 -14.65 -22.46 -19.23
C LEU A 88 -16.15 -22.53 -19.51
N ALA A 89 -16.79 -21.38 -19.77
CA ALA A 89 -18.21 -21.31 -20.10
C ALA A 89 -18.55 -22.09 -21.38
N GLU A 90 -17.73 -22.00 -22.43
CA GLU A 90 -17.88 -22.77 -23.68
C GLU A 90 -17.81 -24.29 -23.46
N ARG A 91 -17.20 -24.74 -22.35
CA ARG A 91 -17.08 -26.16 -21.96
C ARG A 91 -18.12 -26.59 -20.93
N GLY A 92 -19.04 -25.70 -20.55
CA GLY A 92 -20.03 -25.97 -19.50
C GLY A 92 -19.41 -26.11 -18.11
N ILE A 93 -18.19 -25.63 -17.91
CA ILE A 93 -17.52 -25.64 -16.60
C ILE A 93 -17.95 -24.37 -15.87
N ALA A 94 -18.79 -24.52 -14.85
CA ALA A 94 -19.10 -23.44 -13.93
C ALA A 94 -17.82 -23.07 -13.16
N VAL A 95 -17.53 -21.77 -13.07
CA VAL A 95 -16.53 -21.28 -12.12
C VAL A 95 -17.02 -21.66 -10.72
N PRO A 96 -16.21 -22.33 -9.89
CA PRO A 96 -16.61 -22.67 -8.52
C PRO A 96 -17.05 -21.41 -7.76
N GLU A 97 -18.16 -21.48 -7.04
CA GLU A 97 -18.55 -20.44 -6.10
C GLU A 97 -17.37 -20.16 -5.13
N GLY A 98 -16.96 -18.90 -5.01
CA GLY A 98 -15.82 -18.47 -4.17
C GLY A 98 -14.51 -18.16 -4.91
N PHE A 99 -14.45 -18.29 -6.24
CA PHE A 99 -13.25 -17.91 -7.01
C PHE A 99 -13.06 -16.39 -7.19
N GLU A 100 -14.12 -15.58 -7.00
CA GLU A 100 -14.11 -14.14 -7.31
C GLU A 100 -13.94 -13.19 -6.11
N GLU A 101 -13.77 -13.69 -4.89
CA GLU A 101 -13.88 -12.83 -3.69
C GLU A 101 -12.58 -12.58 -2.92
N LEU A 102 -11.47 -13.20 -3.30
CA LEU A 102 -10.21 -13.05 -2.55
C LEU A 102 -9.32 -12.01 -3.21
N SER A 103 -8.93 -11.01 -2.44
CA SER A 103 -7.85 -10.09 -2.78
C SER A 103 -6.53 -10.84 -2.96
N CYS A 104 -5.59 -10.25 -3.71
CA CYS A 104 -4.23 -10.79 -3.84
C CYS A 104 -3.49 -10.94 -2.50
N GLU A 105 -3.92 -10.24 -1.45
CA GLU A 105 -3.39 -10.41 -0.09
C GLU A 105 -3.95 -11.68 0.55
N GLU A 106 -5.27 -11.88 0.50
CA GLU A 106 -5.93 -13.08 1.01
C GLU A 106 -5.46 -14.35 0.29
N LEU A 107 -5.24 -14.29 -1.03
CA LEU A 107 -4.67 -15.41 -1.78
C LEU A 107 -3.24 -15.75 -1.31
N ARG A 108 -2.42 -14.73 -1.03
CA ARG A 108 -1.05 -14.95 -0.51
C ARG A 108 -1.08 -15.53 0.90
N GLU A 109 -2.00 -15.06 1.73
CA GLU A 109 -2.23 -15.58 3.07
C GLU A 109 -2.66 -17.05 3.04
N GLN A 110 -3.60 -17.42 2.16
CA GLN A 110 -4.03 -18.82 2.01
C GLN A 110 -2.88 -19.74 1.59
N VAL A 111 -2.07 -19.34 0.61
CA VAL A 111 -0.89 -20.10 0.18
C VAL A 111 0.13 -20.23 1.32
N LEU A 112 0.31 -19.18 2.12
CA LEU A 112 1.20 -19.22 3.28
C LEU A 112 0.68 -20.20 4.34
N LEU A 113 -0.62 -20.14 4.66
CA LEU A 113 -1.27 -21.04 5.62
C LEU A 113 -1.22 -22.50 5.15
N GLU A 114 -1.38 -22.76 3.86
CA GLU A 114 -1.22 -24.09 3.27
C GLU A 114 0.22 -24.62 3.45
N ARG A 115 1.23 -23.80 3.14
CA ARG A 115 2.64 -24.18 3.36
C ARG A 115 2.99 -24.39 4.83
N LEU A 116 2.39 -23.63 5.74
CA LEU A 116 2.59 -23.83 7.18
C LEU A 116 1.99 -25.17 7.63
N ARG A 117 0.79 -25.50 7.14
CA ARG A 117 0.12 -26.81 7.33
C ARG A 117 0.97 -27.98 6.85
N GLU A 118 1.49 -27.90 5.63
CA GLU A 118 2.36 -28.94 5.05
C GLU A 118 3.62 -29.17 5.89
N ARG A 119 4.08 -28.13 6.61
CA ARG A 119 5.27 -28.18 7.46
C ARG A 119 4.96 -28.47 8.93
N GLY A 120 3.69 -28.63 9.29
CA GLY A 120 3.24 -28.82 10.68
C GLY A 120 3.51 -27.61 11.58
N LEU A 121 3.46 -26.41 11.03
CA LEU A 121 3.76 -25.13 11.70
C LEU A 121 2.52 -24.25 11.86
N ASP A 122 1.33 -24.83 11.72
CA ASP A 122 0.02 -24.15 11.76
C ASP A 122 -0.69 -24.29 13.14
N ALA A 123 0.04 -24.67 14.19
CA ALA A 123 -0.45 -24.85 15.56
C ALA A 123 -0.41 -23.57 16.41
#